data_AF-A0A956IM73-F1
#
_entry.id   AF-A0A956IM73-F1
#
_cell.length_a   1.000
_cell.length_b   1.000
_cell.length_c   1.000
_cell.angle_alpha   90.00
_cell.angle_beta   90.00
_cell.angle_gamma   90.00
#
_symmetry.space_group_name_H-M   'P 1'
#
loop_
_entity.id
_entity.type
_entity.pdbx_description
1 polymer ?
#
loop_
_entity_poly.entity_id
_entity_poly.type
_entity_poly.pdbx_seq_one_letter_code
_entity_poly.pdbx_strand_id
1 'polypeptide(L)'
;MFDVGEIEAAFRNYWQCGMIREDWDAWCECFTEDVEYRERMLGDMYGREAVRAWIKPLMEEYTSIYGVYDWHTVEPTGRVVFYMQNRRDRPGGGPPLDFPGITILQYAGDGRFS
;
A
#
# COMPACT_ATOMS: atom_id res chain seq x y z
N MET A 1 1.62 18.95 -13.69
CA MET A 1 2.64 18.03 -13.17
C MET A 1 2.83 18.37 -11.72
N PHE A 2 2.84 17.37 -10.85
CA PHE A 2 3.04 17.55 -9.41
C PHE A 2 4.54 17.69 -9.11
N ASP A 3 4.85 18.25 -7.95
CA ASP A 3 6.22 18.23 -7.44
C ASP A 3 6.59 16.79 -7.03
N VAL A 4 7.74 16.31 -7.48
CA VAL A 4 8.18 14.93 -7.17
C VAL A 4 8.44 14.78 -5.67
N GLY A 5 8.96 15.80 -5.00
CA GLY A 5 9.21 15.78 -3.56
C GLY A 5 7.93 15.64 -2.74
N GLU A 6 6.83 16.26 -3.19
CA GLU A 6 5.50 16.12 -2.62
C GLU A 6 4.97 14.69 -2.77
N ILE A 7 5.04 14.10 -3.97
CA ILE A 7 4.58 12.72 -4.21
C ILE A 7 5.42 11.72 -3.39
N GLU A 8 6.73 11.92 -3.36
CA GLU A 8 7.68 11.16 -2.55
C GLU A 8 7.33 11.19 -1.04
N ALA A 9 6.97 12.37 -0.53
CA ALA A 9 6.53 12.51 0.85
C ALA A 9 5.21 11.77 1.11
N ALA A 10 4.25 11.85 0.18
CA ALA A 10 2.99 11.12 0.26
C ALA A 10 3.21 9.60 0.24
N PHE A 11 4.07 9.10 -0.64
CA PHE A 11 4.40 7.67 -0.73
C PHE A 11 5.10 7.18 0.55
N ARG A 12 6.05 7.94 1.08
CA ARG A 12 6.69 7.59 2.36
C ARG A 12 5.68 7.54 3.50
N ASN A 13 4.73 8.47 3.55
CA ASN A 13 3.67 8.44 4.56
C ASN A 13 2.79 7.19 4.40
N TYR A 14 2.34 6.90 3.18
CA TYR A 14 1.57 5.70 2.84
C TYR A 14 2.29 4.43 3.30
N TRP A 15 3.57 4.27 2.94
CA TRP A 15 4.36 3.11 3.32
C TRP A 15 4.52 3.01 4.85
N GLN A 16 4.78 4.13 5.52
CA GLN A 16 4.95 4.17 6.98
C GLN A 16 3.66 3.87 7.74
N CYS A 17 2.50 4.31 7.26
CA CYS A 17 1.21 3.99 7.90
C CYS A 17 0.89 2.51 7.77
N GLY A 18 0.94 1.96 6.54
CA GLY A 18 0.54 0.58 6.28
C GLY A 18 1.60 -0.45 6.66
N MET A 19 2.76 -0.40 6.03
CA MET A 19 3.75 -1.49 6.08
C MET A 19 4.65 -1.46 7.32
N ILE A 20 4.79 -0.30 7.99
CA ILE A 20 5.68 -0.16 9.15
C ILE A 20 4.89 -0.09 10.46
N ARG A 21 3.88 0.77 10.53
CA ARG A 21 3.08 0.95 11.74
C ARG A 21 1.86 0.03 11.81
N GLU A 22 1.45 -0.54 10.68
CA GLU A 22 0.20 -1.30 10.55
C GLU A 22 -1.01 -0.51 11.08
N ASP A 23 -0.97 0.82 10.93
CA ASP A 23 -2.05 1.73 11.26
C ASP A 23 -2.96 1.87 10.03
N TRP A 24 -3.86 0.90 9.89
CA TRP A 24 -4.76 0.81 8.74
C TRP A 24 -5.75 1.97 8.66
N ASP A 25 -6.08 2.59 9.80
CA ASP A 25 -6.95 3.76 9.81
C ASP A 25 -6.23 4.98 9.22
N ALA A 26 -4.99 5.24 9.63
CA ALA A 26 -4.15 6.28 9.04
C ALA A 26 -3.71 5.96 7.60
N TRP A 27 -3.53 4.69 7.27
CA TRP A 27 -3.25 4.26 5.90
C TRP A 27 -4.43 4.56 4.97
N CYS A 28 -5.66 4.31 5.40
CA CYS A 28 -6.85 4.68 4.64
C CYS A 28 -6.97 6.19 4.42
N GLU A 29 -6.49 7.03 5.34
CA GLU A 29 -6.44 8.49 5.15
C GLU A 29 -5.49 8.94 4.04
N CYS A 30 -4.60 8.06 3.56
CA CYS A 30 -3.76 8.32 2.38
C CYS A 30 -4.54 8.24 1.06
N PHE A 31 -5.82 7.88 1.08
CA PHE A 31 -6.67 7.84 -0.11
C PHE A 31 -7.66 9.01 -0.18
N THR A 32 -8.08 9.37 -1.39
CA THR A 32 -9.25 10.22 -1.61
C THR A 32 -10.52 9.48 -1.23
N GLU A 33 -11.60 10.22 -0.95
CA GLU A 33 -12.88 9.61 -0.56
C GLU A 33 -13.47 8.69 -1.63
N ASP A 34 -13.18 8.99 -2.90
CA ASP A 34 -13.66 8.34 -4.11
C ASP A 34 -12.63 7.39 -4.78
N VAL A 35 -11.56 7.02 -4.08
CA VAL A 35 -10.49 6.12 -4.59
C VAL A 35 -11.04 4.86 -5.26
N GLU A 36 -10.43 4.45 -6.38
CA GLU A 36 -10.67 3.14 -6.99
C GLU A 36 -9.53 2.19 -6.63
N TYR A 37 -9.71 1.37 -5.60
CA TYR A 37 -8.72 0.38 -5.20
C TYR A 37 -9.00 -0.95 -5.90
N ARG A 38 -8.06 -1.41 -6.72
CA ARG A 38 -8.17 -2.69 -7.44
C ARG A 38 -7.18 -3.68 -6.84
N GLU A 39 -7.69 -4.70 -6.15
CA GLU A 39 -6.86 -5.83 -5.73
C GLU A 39 -7.06 -7.02 -6.67
N ARG A 40 -5.99 -7.43 -7.36
CA ARG A 40 -6.06 -8.42 -8.43
C ARG A 40 -6.61 -9.77 -7.98
N MET A 41 -6.34 -10.18 -6.74
CA MET A 41 -6.77 -11.49 -6.22
C MET A 41 -7.98 -11.39 -5.30
N LEU A 42 -8.18 -10.25 -4.64
CA LEU A 42 -9.16 -10.10 -3.57
C LEU A 42 -10.36 -9.22 -3.94
N GLY A 43 -10.34 -8.63 -5.14
CA GLY A 43 -11.45 -7.85 -5.69
C GLY A 43 -11.24 -6.35 -5.62
N ASP A 44 -12.26 -5.64 -6.08
CA ASP A 44 -12.21 -4.19 -6.26
C ASP A 44 -13.03 -3.50 -5.17
N MET A 45 -12.49 -2.41 -4.62
CA MET A 45 -13.14 -1.54 -3.65
C MET A 45 -13.29 -0.14 -4.22
N TYR A 46 -14.46 0.44 -4.00
CA TYR A 46 -14.82 1.76 -4.50
C TYR A 46 -15.08 2.70 -3.33
N GLY A 47 -14.22 3.70 -3.19
CA GLY A 47 -14.22 4.67 -2.10
C GLY A 47 -13.44 4.21 -0.88
N ARG A 48 -12.92 5.21 -0.14
CA ARG A 48 -12.03 4.99 1.01
C ARG A 48 -12.63 4.13 2.10
N GLU A 49 -13.91 4.28 2.38
CA GLU A 49 -14.57 3.49 3.43
C GLU A 49 -14.79 2.03 3.02
N ALA A 50 -14.94 1.74 1.72
CA ALA A 50 -14.93 0.37 1.23
C ALA A 50 -13.54 -0.27 1.38
N VAL A 51 -12.48 0.49 1.09
CA VAL A 51 -11.09 0.06 1.34
C VAL A 51 -10.88 -0.21 2.84
N ARG A 52 -11.33 0.70 3.72
CA ARG A 52 -11.21 0.56 5.18
C ARG A 52 -11.93 -0.69 5.69
N ALA A 53 -13.15 -0.94 5.24
CA ALA A 53 -13.93 -2.11 5.61
C ALA A 53 -13.30 -3.43 5.15
N TRP A 54 -12.52 -3.39 4.06
CA TRP A 54 -11.82 -4.54 3.50
C TRP A 54 -10.46 -4.80 4.15
N ILE A 55 -9.60 -3.78 4.27
CA ILE A 55 -8.19 -3.97 4.67
C ILE A 55 -8.05 -4.42 6.13
N LYS A 56 -8.88 -3.89 7.03
CA LYS A 56 -8.78 -4.17 8.47
C LYS A 56 -8.97 -5.65 8.80
N PRO A 57 -10.10 -6.31 8.44
CA PRO A 57 -10.27 -7.73 8.71
C PRO A 57 -9.25 -8.60 7.93
N LEU A 58 -8.84 -8.17 6.73
CA LEU A 58 -7.85 -8.89 5.95
C LEU A 58 -6.49 -8.96 6.68
N MET A 59 -6.01 -7.83 7.17
CA MET A 59 -4.71 -7.78 7.87
C MET A 59 -4.76 -8.43 9.25
N GLU A 60 -5.94 -8.46 9.90
CA GLU A 60 -6.18 -9.27 11.11
C GLU A 60 -6.10 -10.79 10.84
N GLU A 61 -6.56 -11.25 9.66
CA GLU A 61 -6.45 -12.65 9.24
C GLU A 61 -4.99 -13.02 8.88
N TYR A 62 -4.24 -12.11 8.25
CA TYR A 62 -2.90 -12.35 7.70
C TYR A 62 -1.74 -11.71 8.48
N THR A 63 -1.85 -11.59 9.81
CA THR A 63 -0.83 -10.95 10.71
C THR A 63 0.60 -11.47 10.60
N SER A 64 0.81 -12.67 10.06
CA SER A 64 2.16 -13.25 9.87
C SER A 64 2.85 -12.84 8.56
N ILE A 65 2.16 -12.10 7.68
CA ILE A 65 2.68 -11.64 6.39
C ILE A 65 3.07 -10.17 6.52
N TYR A 66 4.30 -9.84 6.13
CA TYR A 66 4.84 -8.47 6.19
C TYR A 66 5.52 -8.06 4.89
N GLY A 67 5.50 -6.77 4.57
CA GLY A 67 6.12 -6.23 3.36
C GLY A 67 7.60 -5.93 3.54
N VAL A 68 8.45 -6.46 2.65
CA VAL A 68 9.87 -6.10 2.54
C VAL A 68 10.04 -5.19 1.34
N TYR A 69 10.30 -3.91 1.60
CA TYR A 69 10.56 -2.90 0.59
C TYR A 69 11.79 -3.27 -0.26
N ASP A 70 11.71 -3.01 -1.56
CA ASP A 70 12.82 -3.19 -2.49
C ASP A 70 13.11 -1.88 -3.24
N TRP A 71 12.19 -1.46 -4.11
CA TRP A 71 12.32 -0.22 -4.89
C TRP A 71 10.97 0.43 -5.19
N HIS A 72 11.02 1.71 -5.53
CA HIS A 72 9.90 2.42 -6.14
C HIS A 72 10.39 3.44 -7.17
N THR A 73 9.48 3.87 -8.04
CA THR A 73 9.67 4.99 -8.94
C THR A 73 8.56 6.01 -8.73
N VAL A 74 8.88 7.28 -8.95
CA VAL A 74 7.95 8.41 -8.87
C VAL A 74 8.08 9.25 -10.13
N GLU A 75 6.96 9.61 -10.73
CA GLU A 75 6.91 10.46 -11.92
C GLU A 75 6.16 11.78 -11.64
N PRO A 76 6.52 12.90 -12.30
CA PRO A 76 5.78 14.17 -12.21
C PRO A 76 4.31 14.10 -12.66
N THR A 77 3.92 13.00 -13.32
CA THR A 77 2.54 12.66 -13.67
C THR A 77 1.70 12.24 -12.45
N GLY A 78 2.32 12.06 -11.28
CA GLY A 78 1.70 11.54 -10.07
C GLY A 78 1.75 10.02 -9.96
N ARG A 79 2.34 9.32 -10.93
CA ARG A 79 2.45 7.87 -10.90
C ARG A 79 3.53 7.44 -9.91
N VAL A 80 3.16 6.54 -8.99
CA VAL A 80 4.12 5.82 -8.15
C VAL A 80 3.99 4.33 -8.46
N VAL A 81 5.11 3.67 -8.72
CA VAL A 81 5.14 2.21 -8.86
C VAL A 81 6.15 1.69 -7.86
N PHE A 82 5.75 0.76 -7.00
CA PHE A 82 6.66 0.16 -6.03
C PHE A 82 6.58 -1.36 -6.05
N TYR A 83 7.70 -1.96 -5.71
CA TYR A 83 7.87 -3.38 -5.58
C TYR A 83 8.29 -3.73 -4.16
N MET A 84 7.69 -4.80 -3.64
CA MET A 84 8.02 -5.38 -2.35
C MET A 84 7.90 -6.90 -2.41
N GLN A 85 8.59 -7.59 -1.52
CA GLN A 85 8.25 -8.98 -1.22
C GLN A 85 7.23 -9.00 -0.08
N ASN A 86 6.07 -9.60 -0.31
CA ASN A 86 5.23 -10.04 0.81
C ASN A 86 5.90 -11.28 1.38
N ARG A 87 6.30 -11.23 2.64
CA ARG A 87 7.12 -12.24 3.28
C ARG A 87 6.38 -12.87 4.44
N ARG A 88 6.53 -14.19 4.59
CA ARG A 88 6.10 -14.93 5.77
C ARG A 88 7.22 -15.83 6.26
N ASP A 89 7.48 -15.80 7.57
CA ASP A 89 8.44 -16.71 8.17
C ASP A 89 7.92 -18.15 8.10
N ARG A 90 8.80 -19.09 7.76
CA ARG A 90 8.44 -20.51 7.63
C ARG A 90 8.28 -21.14 9.02
N PRO A 91 7.09 -21.71 9.34
CA PRO A 91 6.94 -22.49 10.56
C PRO A 91 7.91 -23.69 10.53
N GLY A 92 8.78 -23.78 11.53
CA GLY A 92 9.83 -24.82 11.60
C GLY A 92 11.23 -24.38 11.16
N GLY A 93 11.41 -23.11 10.76
CA GLY A 93 12.70 -22.55 10.39
C GLY A 93 13.08 -22.78 8.91
N GLY A 94 14.21 -22.19 8.50
CA GLY A 94 14.65 -22.14 7.10
C GLY A 94 14.31 -20.81 6.41
N PRO A 95 14.55 -20.69 5.10
CA PRO A 95 14.28 -19.46 4.36
C PRO A 95 12.79 -19.07 4.40
N PRO A 96 12.50 -17.76 4.42
CA PRO A 96 11.12 -17.28 4.41
C PRO A 96 10.40 -17.62 3.10
N LEU A 97 9.07 -17.54 3.13
CA LEU A 97 8.20 -17.61 1.97
C LEU A 97 8.01 -16.20 1.41
N ASP A 98 8.45 -15.97 0.18
CA ASP A 98 8.31 -14.69 -0.50
C ASP A 98 7.27 -14.75 -1.63
N PHE A 99 6.43 -13.73 -1.70
CA PHE A 99 5.44 -13.51 -2.74
C PHE A 99 5.64 -12.10 -3.33
N PRO A 100 6.02 -12.00 -4.61
CA PRO A 100 6.31 -10.71 -5.21
C PRO A 100 5.04 -9.85 -5.30
N GLY A 101 5.11 -8.63 -4.77
CA GLY A 101 4.05 -7.63 -4.82
C GLY A 101 4.49 -6.42 -5.63
N ILE A 102 3.64 -5.99 -6.56
CA ILE A 102 3.76 -4.71 -7.24
C ILE A 102 2.49 -3.91 -7.01
N THR A 103 2.63 -2.64 -6.66
CA THR A 103 1.50 -1.72 -6.47
C THR A 103 1.75 -0.47 -7.28
N ILE A 104 0.67 0.02 -7.89
CA ILE A 104 0.67 1.23 -8.70
C ILE A 104 -0.29 2.20 -8.03
N LEU A 105 0.21 3.36 -7.63
CA LEU A 105 -0.59 4.44 -7.04
C LEU A 105 -0.66 5.62 -8.01
N GLN A 106 -1.79 6.31 -7.98
CA GLN A 106 -1.97 7.57 -8.71
C GLN A 106 -2.16 8.70 -7.71
N TYR A 107 -1.20 9.61 -7.63
CA TYR A 107 -1.28 10.78 -6.75
C TYR A 107 -2.36 11.76 -7.22
N ALA A 108 -3.12 12.27 -6.26
CA ALA A 108 -4.29 13.12 -6.48
C ALA A 108 -4.18 14.51 -5.81
N GLY A 109 -3.03 14.84 -5.21
CA GLY A 109 -2.84 16.07 -4.42
C GLY A 109 -3.07 15.87 -2.93
N ASP A 110 -2.69 16.87 -2.13
CA ASP A 110 -2.92 16.93 -0.67
C ASP A 110 -2.43 15.69 0.11
N GLY A 111 -1.37 15.06 -0.39
CA GLY A 111 -0.78 13.87 0.23
C GLY A 111 -1.58 12.58 0.01
N ARG A 112 -2.52 12.56 -0.95
CA ARG A 112 -3.45 11.44 -1.17
C ARG A 112 -3.32 10.78 -2.54
N PHE A 113 -3.82 9.55 -2.62
CA PHE A 113 -3.88 8.71 -3.82
C PHE A 113 -5.33 8.36 -4.19
N SER A 114 -5.59 8.19 -5.49
CA SER A 114 -6.92 7.85 -6.04
C SER A 114 -6.87 6.68 -7.01
#